data_AF-A0A117S442-F1
#
_entry.id   AF-A0A117S442-F1
#
_cell.length_a   1.000
_cell.length_b   1.000
_cell.length_c   1.000
_cell.angle_alpha   90.00
_cell.angle_beta   90.00
_cell.angle_gamma   90.00
#
_symmetry.space_group_name_H-M   'P 1'
#
loop_
_entity.id
_entity.type
_entity.pdbx_description
1 polymer ?
#
loop_
_entity_poly.entity_id
_entity_poly.type
_entity_poly.pdbx_seq_one_letter_code
_entity_poly.pdbx_strand_id
1 'polypeptide(L)'
;MKIGSKKVASIAIKLAISEDRQEEEQLKQEFKALGIKAAAVDYGGEYISSIKKIIERSVVAAKREGIIKDTHADEGAIAGATREALSQIMPKALGLNVGGKIGIARKDDHITVVIFFGIGLVHLDEICIGIAHRAAP
;
A
#
# COMPACT_ATOMS: atom_id res chain seq x y z
N MET A 1 -7.09 24.48 -0.22
CA MET A 1 -7.40 23.58 0.92
C MET A 1 -6.19 22.70 1.16
N LYS A 2 -5.67 22.62 2.39
CA LYS A 2 -4.48 21.78 2.69
C LYS A 2 -4.87 20.31 2.54
N ILE A 3 -4.11 19.54 1.76
CA ILE A 3 -4.34 18.10 1.60
C ILE A 3 -3.86 17.44 2.89
N GLY A 4 -4.80 16.94 3.70
CA GLY A 4 -4.50 16.23 4.94
C GLY A 4 -4.43 14.71 4.79
N SER A 5 -4.04 14.04 5.87
CA SER A 5 -3.90 12.56 5.95
C SER A 5 -5.11 11.79 5.39
N LYS A 6 -6.34 12.23 5.66
CA LYS A 6 -7.56 11.59 5.15
C LYS A 6 -7.61 11.53 3.62
N LYS A 7 -7.18 12.59 2.93
CA LYS A 7 -7.18 12.64 1.47
C LYS A 7 -6.09 11.75 0.87
N VAL A 8 -4.90 11.73 1.50
CA VAL A 8 -3.80 10.83 1.14
C VAL A 8 -4.23 9.37 1.28
N ALA A 9 -4.92 9.04 2.38
CA ALA A 9 -5.49 7.73 2.60
C ALA A 9 -6.52 7.34 1.53
N SER A 10 -7.46 8.22 1.19
CA SER A 10 -8.43 7.95 0.12
C SER A 10 -7.75 7.67 -1.23
N ILE A 11 -6.63 8.32 -1.51
CA ILE A 11 -5.86 8.11 -2.74
C ILE A 11 -5.13 6.78 -2.73
N ALA A 12 -4.48 6.42 -1.62
CA ALA A 12 -3.88 5.11 -1.47
C ALA A 12 -4.93 3.98 -1.61
N ILE A 13 -6.14 4.17 -1.07
CA ILE A 13 -7.25 3.21 -1.25
C ILE A 13 -7.60 3.07 -2.73
N LYS A 14 -7.87 4.19 -3.42
CA LYS A 14 -8.20 4.16 -4.86
C LYS A 14 -7.16 3.43 -5.68
N LEU A 15 -5.88 3.64 -5.36
CA LEU A 15 -4.79 2.97 -6.06
C LEU A 15 -4.70 1.48 -5.71
N ALA A 16 -4.98 1.09 -4.47
CA ALA A 16 -4.98 -0.32 -4.04
C ALA A 16 -6.13 -1.13 -4.67
N ILE A 17 -7.26 -0.50 -4.98
CA ILE A 17 -8.43 -1.18 -5.57
C ILE A 17 -8.47 -1.10 -7.10
N SER A 18 -7.47 -0.50 -7.76
CA SER A 18 -7.47 -0.46 -9.22
C SER A 18 -7.40 -1.86 -9.81
N GLU A 19 -8.09 -2.07 -10.93
CA GLU A 19 -8.26 -3.40 -11.51
C GLU A 19 -7.04 -3.81 -12.34
N ASP A 20 -6.47 -2.86 -13.08
CA ASP A 20 -5.38 -3.11 -14.00
C ASP A 20 -4.28 -2.03 -13.96
N ARG A 21 -3.23 -2.25 -14.77
CA ARG A 21 -2.10 -1.32 -14.87
C ARG A 21 -2.46 -0.02 -15.59
N GLN A 22 -3.46 -0.03 -16.46
CA GLN A 22 -3.87 1.16 -17.19
C GLN A 22 -4.60 2.13 -16.26
N GLU A 23 -5.54 1.63 -15.46
CA GLU A 23 -6.23 2.39 -14.42
C GLU A 23 -5.22 2.91 -13.38
N GLU A 24 -4.26 2.08 -12.97
CA GLU A 24 -3.18 2.50 -12.07
C GLU A 24 -2.41 3.70 -12.63
N GLU A 25 -1.96 3.64 -13.88
CA GLU A 25 -1.25 4.76 -14.51
C GLU A 25 -2.10 6.01 -14.61
N GLN A 26 -3.37 5.88 -14.99
CA GLN A 26 -4.29 7.00 -15.06
C GLN A 26 -4.48 7.66 -13.69
N LEU A 27 -4.74 6.88 -12.64
CA LEU A 27 -4.87 7.37 -11.27
C LEU A 27 -3.58 8.06 -10.79
N LYS A 28 -2.41 7.48 -11.05
CA LYS A 28 -1.11 8.10 -10.70
C LYS A 28 -0.92 9.46 -11.38
N GLN A 29 -1.32 9.60 -12.64
CA GLN A 29 -1.25 10.88 -13.35
C GLN A 29 -2.19 11.93 -12.73
N GLU A 30 -3.43 11.54 -12.41
CA GLU A 30 -4.41 12.41 -11.74
C GLU A 30 -3.90 12.88 -10.36
N PHE A 31 -3.34 11.96 -9.56
CA PHE A 31 -2.82 12.29 -8.23
C PHE A 31 -1.57 13.17 -8.30
N LYS A 32 -0.72 12.95 -9.31
CA LYS A 32 0.44 13.80 -9.56
C LYS A 32 0.03 15.24 -9.88
N ALA A 33 -1.07 15.46 -10.61
CA ALA A 33 -1.63 16.79 -10.84
C ALA A 33 -2.11 17.48 -9.54
N LEU A 34 -2.49 16.70 -8.53
CA LEU A 34 -2.79 17.18 -7.17
C LEU A 34 -1.54 17.35 -6.28
N GLY A 35 -0.35 17.09 -6.84
CA GLY A 35 0.93 17.15 -6.13
C GLY A 35 1.11 16.03 -5.11
N ILE A 36 0.49 14.88 -5.35
CA ILE A 36 0.52 13.68 -4.49
C ILE A 36 1.29 12.59 -5.25
N LYS A 37 2.28 12.01 -4.60
CA LYS A 37 3.05 10.90 -5.18
C LYS A 37 2.40 9.59 -4.75
N ALA A 38 2.29 8.64 -5.67
CA ALA A 38 1.64 7.37 -5.37
C ALA A 38 2.29 6.21 -6.15
N ALA A 39 2.21 5.01 -5.59
CA ALA A 39 2.77 3.78 -6.13
C ALA A 39 1.84 2.62 -5.82
N ALA A 40 1.77 1.66 -6.72
CA ALA A 40 1.11 0.39 -6.47
C ALA A 40 2.13 -0.76 -6.48
N VAL A 41 1.84 -1.80 -5.71
CA VAL A 41 2.62 -3.05 -5.69
C VAL A 41 1.68 -4.23 -5.69
N ASP A 42 1.78 -5.09 -6.70
CA ASP A 42 1.04 -6.35 -6.74
C ASP A 42 1.76 -7.44 -5.95
N TYR A 43 0.98 -8.28 -5.28
CA TYR A 43 1.47 -9.43 -4.53
C TYR A 43 0.52 -10.62 -4.61
N GLY A 44 1.08 -11.84 -4.57
CA GLY A 44 0.34 -13.09 -4.42
C GLY A 44 1.18 -14.17 -3.76
N GLY A 45 0.61 -14.90 -2.81
CA GLY A 45 1.28 -16.01 -2.11
C GLY A 45 0.75 -16.27 -0.71
N GLU A 46 1.41 -17.18 0.01
CA GLU A 46 1.04 -17.58 1.37
C GLU A 46 1.33 -16.46 2.38
N TYR A 47 0.35 -16.03 3.16
CA TYR A 47 0.41 -14.80 3.95
C TYR A 47 1.66 -14.69 4.84
N ILE A 48 1.99 -15.71 5.64
CA ILE A 48 3.05 -15.65 6.65
C ILE A 48 4.43 -15.51 6.00
N SER A 49 4.75 -16.38 5.04
CA SER A 49 6.03 -16.36 4.33
C SER A 49 6.21 -15.11 3.44
N SER A 50 5.12 -14.40 3.17
CA SER A 50 5.04 -13.24 2.29
C SER A 50 5.30 -11.89 2.95
N ILE A 51 5.12 -11.78 4.27
CA ILE A 51 5.19 -10.50 5.00
C ILE A 51 6.49 -9.74 4.70
N LYS A 52 7.64 -10.42 4.81
CA LYS A 52 8.96 -9.80 4.57
C LYS A 52 9.08 -9.27 3.14
N LYS A 53 8.67 -10.07 2.14
CA LYS A 53 8.73 -9.70 0.72
C LYS A 53 7.82 -8.52 0.40
N ILE A 54 6.62 -8.49 1.00
CA ILE A 54 5.66 -7.39 0.86
C ILE A 54 6.27 -6.08 1.37
N ILE A 55 6.87 -6.10 2.56
CA ILE A 55 7.51 -4.93 3.16
C ILE A 55 8.66 -4.43 2.28
N GLU A 56 9.57 -5.32 1.88
CA GLU A 56 10.72 -4.97 1.02
C GLU A 56 10.27 -4.37 -0.31
N ARG A 57 9.30 -5.00 -0.99
CA ARG A 57 8.77 -4.50 -2.27
C ARG A 57 8.08 -3.15 -2.12
N SER A 58 7.36 -2.93 -1.03
CA SER A 58 6.71 -1.64 -0.75
C SER A 58 7.73 -0.52 -0.60
N VAL A 59 8.83 -0.79 0.12
CA VAL A 59 9.94 0.16 0.28
C VAL A 59 10.62 0.44 -1.07
N VAL A 60 10.95 -0.61 -1.85
CA VAL A 60 11.59 -0.46 -3.16
C VAL A 60 10.71 0.33 -4.13
N ALA A 61 9.41 0.04 -4.19
CA ALA A 61 8.48 0.77 -5.03
C ALA A 61 8.35 2.22 -4.61
N ALA A 62 8.23 2.50 -3.30
CA ALA A 62 8.15 3.86 -2.79
C ALA A 62 9.39 4.69 -3.12
N LYS A 63 10.60 4.10 -3.09
CA LYS A 63 11.83 4.75 -3.54
C LYS A 63 11.82 5.01 -5.05
N ARG A 64 11.47 3.98 -5.84
CA ARG A 64 11.48 4.07 -7.31
C ARG A 64 10.52 5.13 -7.83
N GLU A 65 9.33 5.24 -7.25
CA GLU A 65 8.33 6.25 -7.62
C GLU A 65 8.59 7.63 -6.94
N GLY A 66 9.69 7.76 -6.19
CA GLY A 66 10.09 8.99 -5.53
C GLY A 66 9.17 9.44 -4.40
N ILE A 67 8.36 8.53 -3.84
CA ILE A 67 7.51 8.77 -2.66
C ILE A 67 8.38 9.05 -1.44
N ILE A 68 9.48 8.30 -1.28
CA ILE A 68 10.41 8.46 -0.18
C ILE A 68 11.85 8.67 -0.69
N LYS A 69 12.70 9.24 0.16
CA LYS A 69 14.13 9.32 -0.05
C LYS A 69 14.81 8.03 0.43
N ASP A 70 16.06 7.85 0.01
CA ASP A 70 16.91 6.75 0.47
C ASP A 70 17.51 7.05 1.85
N THR A 71 16.65 7.12 2.87
CA THR A 71 17.06 7.35 4.26
C THR A 71 16.39 6.35 5.19
N HIS A 72 17.08 5.98 6.28
CA HIS A 72 16.56 5.02 7.27
C HIS A 72 15.19 5.42 7.84
N ALA A 73 14.95 6.72 8.06
CA ALA A 73 13.68 7.21 8.59
C ALA A 73 12.52 6.99 7.61
N ASP A 74 12.74 7.32 6.34
CA ASP A 74 11.76 7.19 5.27
C ASP A 74 11.44 5.71 4.95
N GLU A 75 12.46 4.86 4.90
CA GLU A 75 12.29 3.41 4.77
C GLU A 75 11.51 2.82 5.94
N GLY A 76 11.88 3.22 7.16
CA GLY A 76 11.20 2.82 8.38
C GLY A 76 9.73 3.23 8.40
N ALA A 77 9.39 4.40 7.84
CA ALA A 77 8.02 4.86 7.72
C ALA A 77 7.18 3.95 6.81
N ILE A 78 7.69 3.60 5.62
CA ILE A 78 6.99 2.68 4.70
C ILE A 78 6.93 1.27 5.29
N ALA A 79 8.03 0.75 5.83
CA ALA A 79 8.08 -0.59 6.40
C ALA A 79 7.12 -0.73 7.60
N GLY A 80 7.11 0.28 8.49
CA GLY A 80 6.23 0.33 9.65
C GLY A 80 4.76 0.46 9.27
N ALA A 81 4.43 1.32 8.30
CA ALA A 81 3.06 1.45 7.79
C ALA A 81 2.59 0.15 7.12
N THR A 82 3.43 -0.45 6.27
CA THR A 82 3.10 -1.71 5.60
C THR A 82 2.84 -2.83 6.61
N ARG A 83 3.69 -2.93 7.65
CA ARG A 83 3.53 -3.94 8.71
C ARG A 83 2.24 -3.75 9.51
N GLU A 84 1.86 -2.50 9.82
CA GLU A 84 0.61 -2.20 10.52
C GLU A 84 -0.63 -2.49 9.65
N ALA A 85 -0.58 -2.16 8.36
CA ALA A 85 -1.64 -2.52 7.42
C ALA A 85 -1.80 -4.06 7.33
N LEU A 86 -0.69 -4.81 7.27
CA LEU A 86 -0.72 -6.27 7.30
C LEU A 86 -1.33 -6.82 8.60
N SER A 87 -0.99 -6.26 9.77
CA SER A 87 -1.51 -6.77 11.04
C SER A 87 -3.03 -6.64 11.18
N GLN A 88 -3.67 -5.69 10.47
CA GLN A 88 -5.12 -5.56 10.44
C GLN A 88 -5.81 -6.70 9.68
N ILE A 89 -5.19 -7.24 8.63
CA ILE A 89 -5.76 -8.33 7.82
C ILE A 89 -5.40 -9.73 8.33
N MET A 90 -4.40 -9.82 9.24
CA MET A 90 -3.91 -11.07 9.80
C MET A 90 -5.00 -12.02 10.32
N PRO A 91 -6.03 -11.58 11.07
CA PRO A 91 -7.04 -12.49 11.60
C PRO A 91 -7.81 -13.27 10.53
N LYS A 92 -7.92 -12.72 9.31
CA LYS A 92 -8.56 -13.38 8.18
C LYS A 92 -7.57 -14.18 7.32
N ALA A 93 -6.30 -13.76 7.27
CA ALA A 93 -5.32 -14.26 6.31
C ALA A 93 -4.36 -15.32 6.87
N LEU A 94 -4.32 -15.53 8.18
CA LEU A 94 -3.36 -16.42 8.83
C LEU A 94 -3.50 -17.86 8.31
N GLY A 95 -2.40 -18.41 7.75
CA GLY A 95 -2.36 -19.76 7.20
C GLY A 95 -2.99 -19.91 5.80
N LEU A 96 -3.37 -18.82 5.15
CA LEU A 96 -4.04 -18.82 3.85
C LEU A 96 -3.19 -18.13 2.77
N ASN A 97 -3.57 -18.33 1.50
CA ASN A 97 -3.02 -17.58 0.39
C ASN A 97 -3.75 -16.25 0.24
N VAL A 98 -2.99 -15.19 -0.02
CA VAL A 98 -3.50 -13.85 -0.30
C VAL A 98 -3.01 -13.38 -1.66
N GLY A 99 -3.78 -12.50 -2.29
CA GLY A 99 -3.39 -11.85 -3.52
C GLY A 99 -4.12 -10.53 -3.75
N GLY A 100 -3.44 -9.58 -4.36
CA GLY A 100 -4.01 -8.28 -4.70
C GLY A 100 -2.93 -7.21 -4.71
N LYS A 101 -3.31 -6.00 -4.30
CA LYS A 101 -2.51 -4.81 -4.54
C LYS A 101 -2.34 -3.97 -3.28
N ILE A 102 -1.19 -3.30 -3.23
CA ILE A 102 -0.79 -2.41 -2.15
C ILE A 102 -0.70 -1.01 -2.74
N GLY A 103 -1.53 -0.10 -2.25
CA GLY A 103 -1.49 1.31 -2.63
C GLY A 103 -0.66 2.11 -1.63
N ILE A 104 0.27 2.92 -2.13
CA ILE A 104 1.10 3.81 -1.32
C ILE A 104 0.86 5.22 -1.83
N ALA A 105 0.62 6.18 -0.93
CA ALA A 105 0.51 7.58 -1.30
C ALA A 105 1.25 8.47 -0.29
N ARG A 106 1.85 9.56 -0.79
CA ARG A 106 2.45 10.60 0.03
C ARG A 106 2.06 11.99 -0.44
N LYS A 107 1.73 12.83 0.55
CA LYS A 107 1.70 14.28 0.41
C LYS A 107 2.40 14.91 1.59
N ASP A 108 3.43 15.69 1.31
CA ASP A 108 4.24 16.37 2.33
C ASP A 108 4.73 15.34 3.39
N ASP A 109 4.31 15.48 4.65
CA ASP A 109 4.67 14.59 5.74
C ASP A 109 3.76 13.36 5.87
N HIS A 110 2.63 13.33 5.18
CA HIS A 110 1.67 12.23 5.29
C HIS A 110 1.99 11.11 4.32
N ILE A 111 2.29 9.93 4.86
CA ILE A 111 2.44 8.67 4.12
C ILE A 111 1.30 7.74 4.51
N THR A 112 0.65 7.14 3.53
CA THR A 112 -0.34 6.09 3.76
C THR A 112 -0.03 4.87 2.91
N VAL A 113 -0.12 3.70 3.54
CA VAL A 113 -0.07 2.39 2.88
C VAL A 113 -1.42 1.71 3.07
N VAL A 114 -1.97 1.19 1.99
CA VAL A 114 -3.21 0.42 1.96
C VAL A 114 -2.91 -0.92 1.31
N ILE A 115 -3.43 -1.99 1.91
CA ILE A 115 -3.36 -3.35 1.38
C ILE A 115 -4.79 -3.77 1.09
N PHE A 116 -5.06 -4.16 -0.15
CA PHE A 116 -6.36 -4.69 -0.56
C PHE A 116 -6.14 -6.05 -1.22
N PHE A 117 -6.45 -7.11 -0.48
CA PHE A 117 -6.21 -8.49 -0.91
C PHE A 117 -7.49 -9.31 -0.87
N GLY A 118 -7.62 -10.21 -1.85
CA GLY A 118 -8.42 -11.41 -1.74
C GLY A 118 -7.67 -12.49 -0.96
N ILE A 119 -8.42 -13.33 -0.25
CA ILE A 119 -7.95 -14.47 0.53
C ILE A 119 -8.55 -15.73 -0.07
N GLY A 120 -7.68 -16.62 -0.55
CA GLY A 120 -8.08 -17.84 -1.25
C GLY A 120 -7.87 -19.10 -0.41
N LEU A 121 -8.91 -19.93 -0.34
CA LEU A 121 -8.85 -21.32 0.11
C LEU A 121 -9.95 -22.17 -0.53
N VAL A 122 -9.62 -22.95 -1.56
CA VAL A 122 -10.54 -23.85 -2.29
C VAL A 122 -11.76 -23.10 -2.89
N HIS A 123 -12.79 -22.85 -2.09
CA HIS A 123 -14.00 -22.10 -2.46
C HIS A 123 -14.18 -20.80 -1.63
N LEU A 124 -13.23 -20.50 -0.76
CA LEU A 124 -13.22 -19.25 0.00
C LEU A 124 -12.82 -18.11 -0.93
N ASP A 125 -13.73 -17.14 -1.03
CA ASP A 125 -13.57 -15.86 -1.72
C ASP A 125 -13.86 -14.75 -0.71
N GLU A 126 -12.87 -14.46 0.14
CA GLU A 126 -12.96 -13.44 1.19
C GLU A 126 -12.06 -12.26 0.82
N ILE A 127 -12.45 -11.07 1.27
CA ILE A 127 -11.73 -9.82 0.99
C ILE A 127 -11.26 -9.20 2.30
N CYS A 128 -10.07 -8.59 2.25
CA CYS A 128 -9.51 -7.85 3.36
C CYS A 128 -8.89 -6.53 2.91
N ILE A 129 -9.02 -5.53 3.78
CA ILE A 129 -8.35 -4.24 3.61
C ILE A 129 -7.63 -3.88 4.91
N GLY A 130 -6.37 -3.49 4.79
CA GLY A 130 -5.56 -2.95 5.87
C GLY A 130 -5.06 -1.57 5.50
N ILE A 131 -5.03 -0.64 6.45
CA ILE A 131 -4.57 0.73 6.21
C ILE A 131 -3.71 1.24 7.36
N ALA A 132 -2.61 1.89 7.04
CA ALA A 132 -1.77 2.54 8.04
C ALA A 132 -1.28 3.88 7.54
N HIS A 133 -1.28 4.85 8.45
CA HIS A 133 -0.72 6.19 8.22
C HIS A 133 0.53 6.38 9.07
N ARG A 134 1.48 7.15 8.53
CA ARG A 134 2.64 7.67 9.24
C ARG A 134 2.85 9.13 8.88
N ALA A 135 3.31 9.91 9.85
CA ALA A 135 3.92 11.21 9.60
C ALA A 135 5.43 11.01 9.50
N ALA A 136 6.05 11.40 8.39
CA ALA A 136 7.48 11.25 8.14
C ALA A 136 8.06 12.50 7.43
N PRO A 137 9.28 12.94 7.79
CA PRO A 137 9.90 14.15 7.26
C PRO A 137 10.30 14.06 5.77
#